data_AF-A0AAD2FXN6-F1
#
_entry.id   AF-A0AAD2FXN6-F1
#
_cell.length_a   1.000
_cell.length_b   1.000
_cell.length_c   1.000
_cell.angle_alpha   90.00
_cell.angle_beta   90.00
_cell.angle_gamma   90.00
#
_symmetry.space_group_name_H-M   'P 1'
#
loop_
_entity.id
_entity.type
_entity.pdbx_description
1 polymer ?
#
loop_
_entity_poly.entity_id
_entity_poly.type
_entity_poly.pdbx_seq_one_letter_code
_entity_poly.pdbx_strand_id
1 'polypeptide(L)'
;MTQPVWDEVLEKNIDFALLPGDTVYMNYKDRSPQGEIKYNRVWFRHLQQRAETHFANFISKTPIYSTWDDHDYGNNDADHSLAGKENSLAAWGHLWPNPYQGSSKGTGNYYSYSWGDVDYYVMDCRWYRNPHNGTLFGKPQMEWLEEKLLESTAAFKIIVSASDVMERGLTGDLKQIGKVVTKYSISGVVFNSGDIHRNQFKSQKVSNWPYPVVQITSSGIARVKQRPFAIITIDTNLEDPEMLTQFYIADSKERDTTWSNNATVDCHEIRKSKDRDLKQRCSKVVRLSDLTPS
;
A
#
# COMPACT_ATOMS: atom_id res chain seq x y z
N MET A 1 0.82 -21.18 8.79
CA MET A 1 2.23 -20.83 9.08
C MET A 1 2.16 -19.77 10.16
N THR A 2 2.95 -19.88 11.22
CA THR A 2 2.98 -18.86 12.28
C THR A 2 3.58 -17.57 11.75
N GLN A 3 3.07 -16.41 12.20
CA GLN A 3 3.48 -15.09 11.73
C GLN A 3 4.02 -14.20 12.88
N PRO A 4 5.14 -14.56 13.52
CA PRO A 4 5.66 -13.86 14.71
C PRO A 4 6.06 -12.40 14.44
N VAL A 5 6.20 -12.01 13.17
CA VAL A 5 6.43 -10.61 12.76
C VAL A 5 5.38 -9.64 13.29
N TRP A 6 4.14 -10.09 13.51
CA TRP A 6 3.10 -9.21 14.04
C TRP A 6 3.34 -8.81 15.49
N ASP A 7 3.98 -9.67 16.30
CA ASP A 7 4.36 -9.31 17.66
C ASP A 7 5.49 -8.27 17.65
N GLU A 8 6.46 -8.39 16.75
CA GLU A 8 7.50 -7.37 16.54
C GLU A 8 6.90 -6.01 16.14
N VAL A 9 5.91 -6.01 15.24
CA VAL A 9 5.24 -4.77 14.83
C VAL A 9 4.47 -4.14 15.99
N LEU A 10 3.85 -4.95 16.87
CA LEU A 10 3.20 -4.45 18.09
C LEU A 10 4.18 -3.71 19.01
N GLU A 11 5.42 -4.18 19.12
CA GLU A 11 6.44 -3.55 19.96
C GLU A 11 6.91 -2.18 19.42
N LYS A 12 6.59 -1.85 18.16
CA LYS A 12 6.93 -0.53 17.58
C LYS A 12 6.00 0.60 18.01
N ASN A 13 4.95 0.31 18.79
CA ASN A 13 4.01 1.31 19.33
C ASN A 13 3.43 2.24 18.24
N ILE A 14 2.94 1.64 17.16
CA ILE A 14 2.34 2.35 16.03
C ILE A 14 0.91 2.83 16.36
N ASP A 15 0.54 3.98 15.79
CA ASP A 15 -0.81 4.53 15.91
C ASP A 15 -1.86 3.70 15.16
N PHE A 16 -1.51 3.23 13.96
CA PHE A 16 -2.32 2.35 13.14
C PHE A 16 -1.41 1.58 12.17
N ALA A 17 -1.97 0.56 11.52
CA ALA A 17 -1.32 -0.19 10.47
C ALA A 17 -2.02 -0.02 9.13
N LEU A 18 -1.22 0.09 8.07
CA LEU A 18 -1.68 0.06 6.69
C LEU A 18 -1.32 -1.28 6.06
N LEU A 19 -2.33 -2.04 5.62
CA LEU A 19 -2.16 -3.31 4.92
C LEU A 19 -2.58 -3.15 3.45
N PRO A 20 -1.65 -2.77 2.55
CA PRO A 20 -1.97 -2.46 1.17
C PRO A 20 -2.00 -3.73 0.31
N GLY A 21 -2.87 -4.68 0.66
CA GLY A 21 -3.10 -5.90 -0.11
C GLY A 21 -2.29 -7.13 0.30
N ASP A 22 -2.56 -8.22 -0.39
CA ASP A 22 -2.05 -9.58 -0.18
C ASP A 22 -2.15 -10.08 1.27
N THR A 23 -3.25 -9.74 1.95
CA THR A 23 -3.50 -10.23 3.32
C THR A 23 -3.83 -11.72 3.33
N VAL A 24 -4.51 -12.19 2.28
CA VAL A 24 -4.75 -13.61 2.03
C VAL A 24 -4.34 -14.00 0.62
N TYR A 25 -4.24 -15.32 0.40
CA TYR A 25 -3.94 -15.87 -0.91
C TYR A 25 -4.97 -16.88 -1.36
N MET A 26 -5.85 -16.40 -2.22
CA MET A 26 -6.77 -17.25 -2.97
C MET A 26 -6.04 -17.97 -4.10
N ASN A 27 -6.51 -19.17 -4.41
CA ASN A 27 -6.00 -20.00 -5.49
C ASN A 27 -7.12 -20.63 -6.31
N TYR A 28 -6.77 -21.45 -7.30
CA TYR A 28 -7.75 -22.04 -8.22
C TYR A 28 -8.84 -22.88 -7.52
N LYS A 29 -8.55 -23.45 -6.33
CA LYS A 29 -9.53 -24.22 -5.54
C LYS A 29 -10.54 -23.34 -4.80
N ASP A 30 -10.32 -22.03 -4.77
CA ASP A 30 -11.19 -21.04 -4.14
C ASP A 30 -12.23 -20.47 -5.12
N ARG A 31 -12.27 -20.98 -6.35
CA ARG A 31 -13.16 -20.51 -7.42
C ARG A 31 -14.12 -21.61 -7.87
N SER A 32 -15.17 -21.25 -8.62
CA SER A 32 -16.00 -22.22 -9.33
C SER A 32 -15.19 -22.93 -10.44
N PRO A 33 -15.65 -24.07 -10.97
CA PRO A 33 -15.05 -24.66 -12.16
C PRO A 33 -14.98 -23.70 -13.36
N GLN A 34 -15.89 -22.72 -13.42
CA GLN A 34 -15.95 -21.67 -14.43
C GLN A 34 -15.04 -20.47 -14.11
N GLY A 35 -14.31 -20.50 -12.99
CA GLY A 35 -13.37 -19.45 -12.59
C GLY A 35 -13.98 -18.30 -11.80
N GLU A 36 -15.27 -18.37 -11.45
CA GLU A 36 -15.95 -17.34 -10.65
C GLU A 36 -15.44 -17.31 -9.21
N ILE A 37 -15.15 -16.12 -8.68
CA ILE A 37 -14.79 -15.96 -7.28
C ILE A 37 -16.03 -16.03 -6.39
N LYS A 38 -15.92 -16.78 -5.28
CA LYS A 38 -17.07 -17.06 -4.40
C LYS A 38 -16.93 -16.33 -3.08
N TYR A 39 -18.01 -15.68 -2.65
CA TYR A 39 -18.08 -14.93 -1.38
C TYR A 39 -17.57 -15.75 -0.19
N ASN A 40 -18.06 -16.99 -0.06
CA ASN A 40 -17.70 -17.87 1.06
C ASN A 40 -16.22 -18.29 1.06
N ARG A 41 -15.55 -18.28 -0.10
CA ARG A 41 -14.12 -18.60 -0.20
C ARG A 41 -13.25 -17.41 0.17
N VAL A 42 -13.61 -16.20 -0.25
CA VAL A 42 -12.99 -14.95 0.23
C VAL A 42 -13.11 -14.88 1.75
N TRP A 43 -14.33 -15.05 2.26
CA TRP A 43 -14.60 -15.09 3.70
C TRP A 43 -13.76 -16.13 4.44
N PHE A 44 -13.75 -17.37 3.95
CA PHE A 44 -12.99 -18.46 4.55
C PHE A 44 -11.49 -18.14 4.66
N ARG A 45 -10.87 -17.61 3.60
CA ARG A 45 -9.45 -17.27 3.61
C ARG A 45 -9.12 -16.17 4.62
N HIS A 46 -9.95 -15.14 4.70
CA HIS A 46 -9.76 -14.08 5.69
C HIS A 46 -9.98 -14.56 7.12
N LEU A 47 -10.94 -15.45 7.36
CA LEU A 47 -11.09 -16.08 8.68
C LEU A 47 -9.86 -16.92 9.04
N GLN A 48 -9.26 -17.65 8.09
CA GLN A 48 -8.02 -18.38 8.35
C GLN A 48 -6.87 -17.46 8.76
N GLN A 49 -6.73 -16.31 8.09
CA GLN A 49 -5.71 -15.32 8.44
C GLN A 49 -6.00 -14.68 9.80
N ARG A 50 -7.25 -14.28 10.06
CA ARG A 50 -7.69 -13.73 11.37
C ARG A 50 -7.58 -14.73 12.52
N ALA A 51 -7.54 -16.02 12.23
CA ALA A 51 -7.32 -17.08 13.22
C ALA A 51 -5.83 -17.42 13.44
N GLU A 52 -4.91 -16.84 12.66
CA GLU A 52 -3.48 -16.95 12.92
C GLU A 52 -3.15 -16.19 14.22
N THR A 53 -2.51 -16.87 15.17
CA THR A 53 -2.39 -16.39 16.56
C THR A 53 -1.78 -15.00 16.70
N HIS A 54 -0.69 -14.71 15.99
CA HIS A 54 0.02 -13.44 16.10
C HIS A 54 -0.75 -12.32 15.39
N PHE A 55 -1.32 -12.62 14.21
CA PHE A 55 -2.17 -11.67 13.49
C PHE A 55 -3.44 -11.36 14.30
N ALA A 56 -4.08 -12.36 14.90
CA ALA A 56 -5.25 -12.19 15.76
C ALA A 56 -4.96 -11.26 16.95
N ASN A 57 -3.80 -11.46 17.62
CA ASN A 57 -3.32 -10.59 18.69
C ASN A 57 -3.11 -9.15 18.17
N PHE A 58 -2.45 -8.98 17.03
CA PHE A 58 -2.19 -7.67 16.42
C PHE A 58 -3.46 -6.91 16.06
N ILE A 59 -4.36 -7.52 15.30
CA ILE A 59 -5.61 -6.87 14.86
C ILE A 59 -6.56 -6.56 16.02
N SER A 60 -6.35 -7.15 17.21
CA SER A 60 -7.12 -6.85 18.42
C SER A 60 -6.64 -5.60 19.17
N LYS A 61 -5.43 -5.12 18.87
CA LYS A 61 -4.77 -4.02 19.58
C LYS A 61 -4.47 -2.81 18.71
N THR A 62 -4.46 -2.98 17.40
CA THR A 62 -4.02 -1.94 16.45
C THR A 62 -5.13 -1.62 15.46
N PRO A 63 -5.50 -0.34 15.26
CA PRO A 63 -6.36 0.07 14.15
C PRO A 63 -5.74 -0.27 12.80
N ILE A 64 -6.55 -0.76 11.86
CA ILE A 64 -6.06 -1.18 10.54
C ILE A 64 -6.86 -0.50 9.45
N TYR A 65 -6.14 0.13 8.53
CA TYR A 65 -6.63 0.52 7.23
C TYR A 65 -6.09 -0.45 6.19
N SER A 66 -6.96 -1.00 5.35
CA SER A 66 -6.55 -2.00 4.35
C SER A 66 -7.14 -1.74 2.98
N THR A 67 -6.45 -2.25 1.96
CA THR A 67 -7.04 -2.51 0.64
C THR A 67 -6.63 -3.90 0.17
N TRP A 68 -7.22 -4.37 -0.91
CA TRP A 68 -6.86 -5.65 -1.51
C TRP A 68 -5.74 -5.49 -2.55
N ASP A 69 -5.06 -6.60 -2.84
CA ASP A 69 -4.42 -6.81 -4.14
C ASP A 69 -5.07 -8.01 -4.87
N ASP A 70 -4.44 -8.55 -5.91
CA ASP A 70 -5.02 -9.66 -6.68
C ASP A 70 -5.34 -10.89 -5.84
N HIS A 71 -4.53 -11.23 -4.85
CA HIS A 71 -4.73 -12.45 -4.08
C HIS A 71 -5.83 -12.35 -3.01
N ASP A 72 -6.19 -11.13 -2.62
CA ASP A 72 -7.37 -10.80 -1.81
C ASP A 72 -8.63 -10.59 -2.68
N TYR A 73 -8.45 -10.15 -3.93
CA TYR A 73 -9.52 -9.86 -4.87
C TYR A 73 -9.99 -11.10 -5.65
N GLY A 74 -9.08 -12.01 -6.01
CA GLY A 74 -9.44 -13.27 -6.68
C GLY A 74 -8.25 -14.21 -6.92
N ASN A 75 -7.44 -13.94 -7.93
CA ASN A 75 -6.28 -14.75 -8.28
C ASN A 75 -5.19 -13.85 -8.86
N ASN A 76 -3.96 -14.37 -8.95
CA ASN A 76 -2.82 -13.67 -9.54
C ASN A 76 -3.23 -12.90 -10.82
N ASP A 77 -2.86 -11.62 -10.86
CA ASP A 77 -3.15 -10.68 -11.94
C ASP A 77 -4.63 -10.43 -12.25
N ALA A 78 -5.56 -10.78 -11.35
CA ALA A 78 -6.97 -10.47 -11.53
C ALA A 78 -7.19 -8.96 -11.73
N ASP A 79 -8.20 -8.64 -12.53
CA ASP A 79 -8.48 -7.29 -13.02
C ASP A 79 -10.00 -7.05 -13.13
N HIS A 80 -10.43 -6.03 -13.90
CA HIS A 80 -11.85 -5.69 -14.03
C HIS A 80 -12.74 -6.85 -14.51
N SER A 81 -12.15 -7.83 -15.21
CA SER A 81 -12.86 -8.90 -15.91
C SER A 81 -13.12 -10.14 -15.06
N LEU A 82 -12.64 -10.15 -13.81
CA LEU A 82 -12.84 -11.26 -12.89
C LEU A 82 -14.34 -11.56 -12.70
N ALA A 83 -14.76 -12.75 -13.11
CA ALA A 83 -16.12 -13.22 -12.91
C ALA A 83 -16.46 -13.31 -11.41
N GLY A 84 -17.56 -12.69 -11.01
CA GLY A 84 -18.04 -12.68 -9.62
C GLY A 84 -17.30 -11.71 -8.70
N LYS A 85 -16.54 -10.74 -9.22
CA LYS A 85 -15.77 -9.76 -8.41
C LYS A 85 -16.61 -9.02 -7.36
N GLU A 86 -17.91 -8.88 -7.58
CA GLU A 86 -18.88 -8.33 -6.63
C GLU A 86 -18.90 -9.11 -5.32
N ASN A 87 -18.64 -10.43 -5.37
CA ASN A 87 -18.50 -11.26 -4.18
C ASN A 87 -17.27 -10.89 -3.35
N SER A 88 -16.17 -10.51 -4.01
CA SER A 88 -14.97 -10.02 -3.32
C SER A 88 -15.22 -8.67 -2.66
N LEU A 89 -15.89 -7.75 -3.36
CA LEU A 89 -16.31 -6.47 -2.79
C LEU A 89 -17.22 -6.64 -1.58
N ALA A 90 -18.27 -7.45 -1.70
CA ALA A 90 -19.19 -7.71 -0.61
C ALA A 90 -18.50 -8.37 0.60
N ALA A 91 -17.69 -9.39 0.37
CA ALA A 91 -16.96 -10.05 1.45
C ALA A 91 -15.98 -9.08 2.14
N TRP A 92 -15.23 -8.30 1.36
CA TRP A 92 -14.27 -7.34 1.88
C TRP A 92 -14.95 -6.29 2.77
N GLY A 93 -16.06 -5.70 2.32
CA GLY A 93 -16.84 -4.73 3.08
C GLY A 93 -17.42 -5.27 4.40
N HIS A 94 -17.64 -6.57 4.50
CA HIS A 94 -18.06 -7.20 5.75
C HIS A 94 -16.90 -7.63 6.67
N LEU A 95 -15.70 -7.83 6.10
CA LEU A 95 -14.53 -8.32 6.83
C LEU A 95 -13.66 -7.20 7.36
N TRP A 96 -13.59 -6.06 6.68
CA TRP A 96 -12.70 -4.96 6.99
C TRP A 96 -13.49 -3.73 7.39
N PRO A 97 -13.35 -3.25 8.64
CA PRO A 97 -14.04 -2.07 9.13
C PRO A 97 -13.34 -0.78 8.64
N ASN A 98 -13.09 -0.70 7.34
CA ASN A 98 -12.57 0.51 6.70
C ASN A 98 -13.64 1.61 6.65
N PRO A 99 -13.25 2.88 6.42
CA PRO A 99 -14.18 3.92 6.00
C PRO A 99 -15.04 3.51 4.80
N TYR A 100 -16.12 4.27 4.55
CA TYR A 100 -17.04 4.00 3.46
C TYR A 100 -16.31 3.83 2.12
N GLN A 101 -16.53 2.68 1.48
CA GLN A 101 -15.89 2.29 0.22
C GLN A 101 -16.65 2.81 -1.00
N GLY A 102 -15.90 3.24 -2.00
CA GLY A 102 -16.43 3.81 -3.22
C GLY A 102 -16.81 5.28 -3.07
N SER A 103 -17.54 5.81 -4.06
CA SER A 103 -18.01 7.19 -4.05
C SER A 103 -19.24 7.34 -4.95
N SER A 104 -19.79 8.56 -5.02
CA SER A 104 -20.80 8.90 -6.01
C SER A 104 -20.31 8.78 -7.46
N LYS A 105 -18.99 8.72 -7.70
CA LYS A 105 -18.39 8.57 -9.02
C LYS A 105 -18.34 7.11 -9.48
N GLY A 106 -18.29 6.15 -8.56
CA GLY A 106 -18.17 4.74 -8.92
C GLY A 106 -18.02 3.77 -7.75
N THR A 107 -17.93 2.50 -8.10
CA THR A 107 -17.85 1.36 -7.18
C THR A 107 -16.41 0.86 -7.05
N GLY A 108 -16.06 0.27 -5.92
CA GLY A 108 -14.75 -0.33 -5.66
C GLY A 108 -14.36 -0.17 -4.20
N ASN A 109 -13.26 -0.81 -3.81
CA ASN A 109 -12.70 -0.72 -2.47
C ASN A 109 -11.67 0.41 -2.37
N TYR A 110 -12.13 1.64 -2.58
CA TYR A 110 -11.33 2.84 -2.42
C TYR A 110 -12.02 3.82 -1.47
N TYR A 111 -11.25 4.54 -0.67
CA TYR A 111 -11.76 5.45 0.36
C TYR A 111 -10.66 6.40 0.82
N SER A 112 -11.02 7.38 1.64
CA SER A 112 -10.06 8.32 2.24
C SER A 112 -10.27 8.47 3.74
N TYR A 113 -9.21 8.88 4.44
CA TYR A 113 -9.26 9.30 5.84
C TYR A 113 -8.12 10.29 6.11
N SER A 114 -8.22 11.01 7.22
CA SER A 114 -7.17 11.91 7.69
C SER A 114 -6.66 11.42 9.05
N TRP A 115 -5.36 11.57 9.28
CA TRP A 115 -4.74 11.31 10.57
C TRP A 115 -3.81 12.48 10.91
N GLY A 116 -4.25 13.36 11.82
CA GLY A 116 -3.60 14.64 12.02
C GLY A 116 -3.62 15.48 10.72
N ASP A 117 -2.48 16.06 10.36
CA ASP A 117 -2.31 16.89 9.16
C ASP A 117 -1.82 16.08 7.94
N VAL A 118 -2.34 14.86 7.80
CA VAL A 118 -2.02 13.93 6.72
C VAL A 118 -3.31 13.32 6.18
N ASP A 119 -3.50 13.42 4.87
CA ASP A 119 -4.60 12.76 4.17
C ASP A 119 -4.12 11.47 3.49
N TYR A 120 -4.90 10.41 3.65
CA TYR A 120 -4.68 9.12 3.02
C TYR A 120 -5.77 8.85 1.98
N TYR A 121 -5.37 8.52 0.77
CA TYR A 121 -6.25 8.10 -0.32
C TYR A 121 -5.96 6.64 -0.65
N VAL A 122 -6.76 5.75 -0.08
CA VAL A 122 -6.62 4.31 -0.28
C VAL A 122 -7.32 3.91 -1.56
N MET A 123 -6.53 3.46 -2.53
CA MET A 123 -6.98 3.15 -3.88
C MET A 123 -7.30 1.66 -4.05
N ASP A 124 -8.16 1.37 -5.00
CA ASP A 124 -8.47 0.05 -5.53
C ASP A 124 -7.76 -0.13 -6.88
N CYS A 125 -6.71 -0.95 -6.88
CA CYS A 125 -5.90 -1.21 -8.07
C CYS A 125 -6.36 -2.45 -8.88
N ARG A 126 -7.57 -2.99 -8.62
CA ARG A 126 -8.06 -4.22 -9.25
C ARG A 126 -9.42 -4.06 -9.92
N TRP A 127 -10.36 -3.35 -9.29
CA TRP A 127 -11.75 -3.27 -9.77
C TRP A 127 -11.91 -2.68 -11.17
N TYR A 128 -11.14 -1.63 -11.47
CA TYR A 128 -11.13 -0.95 -12.76
C TYR A 128 -9.87 -1.23 -13.58
N ARG A 129 -8.95 -2.07 -13.06
CA ARG A 129 -7.70 -2.38 -13.73
C ARG A 129 -7.98 -2.97 -15.10
N ASN A 130 -7.39 -2.40 -16.14
CA ASN A 130 -7.49 -2.88 -17.50
C ASN A 130 -6.09 -2.88 -18.14
N PRO A 131 -5.42 -4.05 -18.22
CA PRO A 131 -4.10 -4.14 -18.83
C PRO A 131 -4.05 -3.70 -20.30
N HIS A 132 -5.16 -3.80 -21.03
CA HIS A 132 -5.19 -3.46 -22.47
C HIS A 132 -5.06 -1.97 -22.76
N ASN A 133 -5.59 -1.11 -21.88
CA ASN A 133 -5.46 0.35 -22.02
C ASN A 133 -4.53 0.96 -20.95
N GLY A 134 -3.99 0.14 -20.05
CA GLY A 134 -2.97 0.51 -19.08
C GLY A 134 -3.49 1.29 -17.86
N THR A 135 -4.80 1.27 -17.57
CA THR A 135 -5.32 1.87 -16.32
C THR A 135 -5.33 0.88 -15.17
N LEU A 136 -5.05 1.37 -13.95
CA LEU A 136 -5.25 0.69 -12.67
C LEU A 136 -6.56 1.13 -12.03
N PHE A 137 -6.77 2.44 -11.92
CA PHE A 137 -7.80 3.02 -11.09
C PHE A 137 -9.08 3.32 -11.86
N GLY A 138 -9.00 3.46 -13.18
CA GLY A 138 -10.13 3.82 -14.04
C GLY A 138 -10.61 5.25 -13.83
N LYS A 139 -11.38 5.74 -14.80
CA LYS A 139 -11.88 7.13 -14.80
C LYS A 139 -12.63 7.52 -13.52
N PRO A 140 -13.59 6.73 -12.99
CA PRO A 140 -14.32 7.10 -11.77
C PRO A 140 -13.44 7.41 -10.57
N GLN A 141 -12.43 6.57 -10.33
CA GLN A 141 -11.56 6.69 -9.17
C GLN A 141 -10.52 7.81 -9.36
N MET A 142 -10.07 8.04 -10.59
CA MET A 142 -9.18 9.15 -10.93
C MET A 142 -9.88 10.51 -10.76
N GLU A 143 -11.15 10.63 -11.13
CA GLU A 143 -11.95 11.83 -10.90
C GLU A 143 -12.18 12.07 -9.41
N TRP A 144 -12.50 11.01 -8.65
CA TRP A 144 -12.62 11.09 -7.19
C TRP A 144 -11.31 11.52 -6.52
N LEU A 145 -10.16 10.98 -6.97
CA LEU A 145 -8.85 11.34 -6.43
C LEU A 145 -8.50 12.80 -6.74
N GLU A 146 -8.81 13.29 -7.96
CA GLU A 146 -8.62 14.70 -8.30
C GLU A 146 -9.41 15.62 -7.35
N GLU A 147 -10.69 15.31 -7.10
CA GLU A 147 -11.52 16.06 -6.14
C GLU A 147 -10.89 16.05 -4.74
N LYS A 148 -10.46 14.89 -4.26
CA LYS A 148 -9.84 14.76 -2.93
C LYS A 148 -8.52 15.52 -2.79
N LEU A 149 -7.68 15.49 -3.83
CA LEU A 149 -6.43 16.23 -3.84
C LEU A 149 -6.65 17.75 -3.85
N LEU A 150 -7.68 18.22 -4.55
CA LEU A 150 -8.05 19.65 -4.60
C LEU A 150 -8.67 20.15 -3.29
N GLU A 151 -9.39 19.29 -2.57
CA GLU A 151 -10.00 19.60 -1.27
C GLU A 151 -8.98 19.67 -0.12
N SER A 152 -7.84 19.00 -0.26
CA SER A 152 -6.91 18.77 0.84
C SER A 152 -5.98 19.92 1.14
N THR A 153 -6.01 20.38 2.39
CA THR A 153 -5.04 21.34 2.95
C THR A 153 -3.91 20.68 3.74
N ALA A 154 -3.92 19.36 3.87
CA ALA A 154 -2.94 18.61 4.67
C ALA A 154 -1.48 18.79 4.19
N ALA A 155 -0.51 18.78 5.09
CA ALA A 155 0.91 18.79 4.74
C ALA A 155 1.28 17.64 3.78
N PHE A 156 0.84 16.41 4.08
CA PHE A 156 1.08 15.25 3.23
C PHE A 156 -0.21 14.64 2.69
N LYS A 157 -0.15 14.17 1.44
CA LYS A 157 -1.21 13.48 0.71
C LYS A 157 -0.69 12.11 0.27
N ILE A 158 -1.03 11.07 1.02
CA ILE A 158 -0.51 9.72 0.82
C ILE A 158 -1.49 8.90 -0.03
N ILE A 159 -1.10 8.62 -1.27
CA ILE A 159 -1.85 7.74 -2.17
C ILE A 159 -1.40 6.30 -1.93
N VAL A 160 -2.29 5.47 -1.42
CA VAL A 160 -2.01 4.06 -1.13
C VAL A 160 -2.55 3.18 -2.27
N SER A 161 -1.70 2.34 -2.84
CA SER A 161 -2.08 1.38 -3.88
C SER A 161 -1.36 0.07 -3.64
N ALA A 162 -2.07 -1.05 -3.60
CA ALA A 162 -1.43 -2.35 -3.37
C ALA A 162 -0.38 -2.67 -4.44
N SER A 163 -0.75 -2.54 -5.72
CA SER A 163 0.21 -2.64 -6.82
C SER A 163 1.17 -1.45 -6.83
N ASP A 164 2.46 -1.75 -6.98
CA ASP A 164 3.52 -0.75 -7.13
C ASP A 164 3.39 0.02 -8.45
N VAL A 165 3.05 1.32 -8.36
CA VAL A 165 2.72 2.15 -9.52
C VAL A 165 3.93 2.48 -10.39
N MET A 166 5.16 2.34 -9.88
CA MET A 166 6.39 2.59 -10.62
C MET A 166 7.07 1.33 -11.17
N GLU A 167 6.94 0.17 -10.51
CA GLU A 167 7.48 -1.13 -10.97
C GLU A 167 6.58 -1.81 -11.98
N ARG A 168 5.26 -1.76 -11.78
CA ARG A 168 4.31 -2.56 -12.59
C ARG A 168 3.98 -1.92 -13.94
N GLY A 169 4.70 -0.87 -14.33
CA GLY A 169 4.67 -0.32 -15.69
C GLY A 169 3.41 0.46 -16.06
N LEU A 170 2.55 0.77 -15.08
CA LEU A 170 1.24 1.39 -15.29
C LEU A 170 1.34 2.92 -15.26
N THR A 171 2.10 3.45 -16.21
CA THR A 171 2.53 4.87 -16.23
C THR A 171 1.42 5.87 -16.56
N GLY A 172 0.28 5.42 -17.10
CA GLY A 172 -0.81 6.29 -17.53
C GLY A 172 -1.44 7.05 -16.37
N ASP A 173 -1.92 6.31 -15.38
CA ASP A 173 -2.54 6.88 -14.18
C ASP A 173 -1.54 7.75 -13.41
N LEU A 174 -0.28 7.30 -13.25
CA LEU A 174 0.76 8.10 -12.59
C LEU A 174 1.01 9.44 -13.28
N LYS A 175 1.02 9.46 -14.62
CA LYS A 175 1.16 10.70 -15.40
C LYS A 175 -0.08 11.59 -15.31
N GLN A 176 -1.27 11.01 -15.17
CA GLN A 176 -2.51 11.77 -15.01
C GLN A 176 -2.59 12.42 -13.63
N ILE A 177 -2.23 11.70 -12.57
CA ILE A 177 -2.10 12.27 -11.21
C ILE A 177 -1.09 13.43 -11.25
N GLY A 178 0.08 13.23 -11.87
CA GLY A 178 1.07 14.29 -12.03
C GLY A 178 0.52 15.55 -12.69
N LYS A 179 -0.29 15.42 -13.76
CA LYS A 179 -0.92 16.58 -14.41
C LYS A 179 -1.79 17.37 -13.43
N VAL A 180 -2.57 16.70 -12.58
CA VAL A 180 -3.38 17.36 -11.55
C VAL A 180 -2.48 18.07 -10.54
N VAL A 181 -1.49 17.36 -10.00
CA VAL A 181 -0.53 17.90 -9.01
C VAL A 181 0.20 19.13 -9.55
N THR A 182 0.67 19.08 -10.80
CA THR A 182 1.32 20.23 -11.46
C THR A 182 0.35 21.37 -11.72
N LYS A 183 -0.85 21.08 -12.24
CA LYS A 183 -1.82 22.11 -12.65
C LYS A 183 -2.28 22.96 -11.47
N TYR A 184 -2.43 22.35 -10.30
CA TYR A 184 -2.96 23.02 -9.11
C TYR A 184 -1.91 23.23 -8.02
N SER A 185 -0.62 23.08 -8.37
CA SER A 185 0.51 23.28 -7.46
C SER A 185 0.36 22.56 -6.11
N ILE A 186 -0.04 21.29 -6.17
CA ILE A 186 -0.29 20.49 -4.97
C ILE A 186 1.05 20.00 -4.41
N SER A 187 1.31 20.28 -3.13
CA SER A 187 2.50 19.79 -2.43
C SER A 187 2.25 18.46 -1.71
N GLY A 188 3.34 17.80 -1.30
CA GLY A 188 3.29 16.73 -0.28
C GLY A 188 2.71 15.40 -0.76
N VAL A 189 2.58 15.17 -2.07
CA VAL A 189 2.04 13.91 -2.60
C VAL A 189 3.10 12.80 -2.57
N VAL A 190 2.79 11.71 -1.85
CA VAL A 190 3.64 10.52 -1.69
C VAL A 190 2.83 9.25 -2.00
N PHE A 191 3.46 8.22 -2.55
CA PHE A 191 2.84 6.92 -2.76
C PHE A 191 3.27 5.90 -1.72
N ASN A 192 2.35 5.05 -1.28
CA ASN A 192 2.66 3.86 -0.50
C ASN A 192 2.11 2.60 -1.18
N SER A 193 2.96 1.58 -1.34
CA SER A 193 2.59 0.38 -2.08
C SER A 193 3.11 -0.94 -1.51
N GLY A 194 2.63 -2.05 -2.09
CA GLY A 194 3.01 -3.41 -1.75
C GLY A 194 3.48 -4.23 -2.96
N ASP A 195 2.98 -5.47 -3.07
CA ASP A 195 3.06 -6.37 -4.24
C ASP A 195 4.47 -6.95 -4.59
N ILE A 196 5.53 -6.16 -4.58
CA ILE A 196 6.86 -6.57 -5.08
C ILE A 196 7.72 -7.42 -4.11
N HIS A 197 7.12 -7.84 -3.00
CA HIS A 197 7.67 -8.70 -1.94
C HIS A 197 9.00 -8.26 -1.33
N ARG A 198 9.18 -6.94 -1.19
CA ARG A 198 10.39 -6.34 -0.62
C ARG A 198 10.13 -4.92 -0.13
N ASN A 199 10.98 -4.43 0.75
CA ASN A 199 11.15 -3.02 1.07
C ASN A 199 11.80 -2.27 -0.10
N GLN A 200 11.30 -1.10 -0.43
CA GLN A 200 11.91 -0.23 -1.42
C GLN A 200 11.52 1.22 -1.20
N PHE A 201 12.50 2.11 -1.25
CA PHE A 201 12.26 3.54 -1.43
C PHE A 201 12.60 3.93 -2.87
N LYS A 202 11.70 4.67 -3.52
CA LYS A 202 11.92 5.25 -4.84
C LYS A 202 11.67 6.73 -4.81
N SER A 203 12.58 7.47 -5.43
CA SER A 203 12.39 8.87 -5.80
C SER A 203 12.92 9.05 -7.22
N GLN A 204 12.03 9.42 -8.15
CA GLN A 204 12.39 9.56 -9.56
C GLN A 204 11.60 10.67 -10.25
N LYS A 205 12.25 11.34 -11.21
CA LYS A 205 11.55 12.30 -12.08
C LYS A 205 10.61 11.53 -13.00
N VAL A 206 9.34 11.92 -13.00
CA VAL A 206 8.30 11.36 -13.87
C VAL A 206 7.69 12.49 -14.68
N SER A 207 7.36 12.23 -15.94
CA SER A 207 6.68 13.19 -16.80
C SER A 207 5.39 13.71 -16.16
N ASN A 208 5.13 15.01 -16.30
CA ASN A 208 4.00 15.76 -15.74
C ASN A 208 4.04 15.97 -14.22
N TRP A 209 5.12 15.62 -13.50
CA TRP A 209 5.23 15.93 -12.08
C TRP A 209 6.10 17.17 -11.85
N PRO A 210 5.78 18.03 -10.86
CA PRO A 210 6.55 19.23 -10.57
C PRO A 210 7.80 18.95 -9.71
N TYR A 211 7.83 17.80 -9.04
CA TYR A 211 8.95 17.31 -8.21
C TYR A 211 9.12 15.78 -8.40
N PRO A 212 10.21 15.17 -7.92
CA PRO A 212 10.40 13.72 -8.00
C PRO A 212 9.25 12.94 -7.32
N VAL A 213 8.68 11.96 -8.01
CA VAL A 213 7.68 11.06 -7.42
C VAL A 213 8.35 10.19 -6.37
N VAL A 214 7.87 10.30 -5.14
CA VAL A 214 8.29 9.47 -4.01
C VAL A 214 7.32 8.30 -3.82
N GLN A 215 7.86 7.10 -3.67
CA GLN A 215 7.10 5.92 -3.23
C GLN A 215 7.87 5.12 -2.22
N ILE A 216 7.14 4.74 -1.18
CA ILE A 216 7.57 3.83 -0.13
C ILE A 216 6.85 2.51 -0.37
N THR A 217 7.60 1.43 -0.54
CA THR A 217 7.03 0.11 -0.79
C THR A 217 7.49 -0.87 0.27
N SER A 218 6.56 -1.65 0.81
CA SER A 218 6.85 -2.73 1.74
C SER A 218 5.81 -3.84 1.60
N SER A 219 6.24 -5.06 1.31
CA SER A 219 5.33 -6.19 1.14
C SER A 219 6.00 -7.54 1.31
N GLY A 220 5.21 -8.55 1.66
CA GLY A 220 5.67 -9.92 1.91
C GLY A 220 5.91 -10.26 3.38
N ILE A 221 5.42 -9.41 4.29
CA ILE A 221 5.60 -9.52 5.76
C ILE A 221 5.37 -10.94 6.30
N ALA A 222 4.37 -11.66 5.81
CA ALA A 222 4.04 -13.02 6.27
C ALA A 222 4.44 -14.14 5.30
N ARG A 223 4.95 -13.81 4.09
CA ARG A 223 5.10 -14.79 2.99
C ARG A 223 6.53 -15.02 2.54
N VAL A 224 7.38 -13.99 2.60
CA VAL A 224 8.80 -14.18 2.25
C VAL A 224 9.64 -14.43 3.48
N LYS A 225 10.77 -15.12 3.30
CA LYS A 225 11.66 -15.50 4.41
C LYS A 225 12.11 -14.30 5.23
N GLN A 226 12.34 -13.17 4.56
CA GLN A 226 12.82 -11.93 5.17
C GLN A 226 11.73 -11.09 5.83
N ARG A 227 10.45 -11.40 5.63
CA ARG A 227 9.31 -10.76 6.32
C ARG A 227 9.43 -9.23 6.44
N PRO A 228 9.60 -8.53 5.31
CA PRO A 228 9.82 -7.09 5.33
C PRO A 228 8.59 -6.33 5.83
N PHE A 229 8.84 -5.28 6.60
CA PHE A 229 7.86 -4.26 6.93
C PHE A 229 8.55 -2.89 7.02
N ALA A 230 7.77 -1.81 7.10
CA ALA A 230 8.28 -0.47 7.30
C ALA A 230 7.48 0.23 8.42
N ILE A 231 8.17 1.08 9.17
CA ILE A 231 7.56 2.03 10.09
C ILE A 231 7.73 3.42 9.48
N ILE A 232 6.63 4.16 9.38
CA ILE A 232 6.61 5.53 8.86
C ILE A 232 6.17 6.44 10.00
N THR A 233 7.03 7.38 10.36
CA THR A 233 6.75 8.43 11.34
C THR A 233 6.67 9.75 10.62
N ILE A 234 5.61 10.51 10.85
CA ILE A 234 5.38 11.80 10.22
C ILE A 234 5.25 12.84 11.32
N ASP A 235 6.10 13.87 11.29
CA ASP A 235 6.01 15.01 12.19
C ASP A 235 5.67 16.27 11.39
N THR A 236 4.42 16.72 11.54
CA THR A 236 3.90 17.92 10.88
C THR A 236 4.01 19.17 11.74
N ASN A 237 4.60 19.10 12.93
CA ASN A 237 4.82 20.27 13.79
C ASN A 237 6.16 20.96 13.52
N LEU A 238 7.02 20.35 12.70
CA LEU A 238 8.30 20.94 12.29
C LEU A 238 8.08 22.12 11.33
N GLU A 239 9.03 23.05 11.30
CA GLU A 239 9.01 24.19 10.35
C GLU A 239 8.94 23.70 8.89
N ASP A 240 9.64 22.61 8.59
CA ASP A 240 9.51 21.83 7.37
C ASP A 240 9.05 20.42 7.76
N PRO A 241 7.75 20.07 7.61
CA PRO A 241 7.22 18.76 7.95
C PRO A 241 8.04 17.62 7.35
N GLU A 242 8.27 16.57 8.14
CA GLU A 242 9.12 15.45 7.72
C GLU A 242 8.41 14.10 7.85
N MET A 243 8.70 13.21 6.91
CA MET A 243 8.33 11.80 6.93
C MET A 243 9.59 10.94 7.01
N LEU A 244 9.79 10.27 8.15
CA LEU A 244 10.85 9.28 8.37
C LEU A 244 10.30 7.87 8.11
N THR A 245 10.88 7.17 7.14
CA THR A 245 10.62 5.75 6.90
C THR A 245 11.79 4.91 7.38
N GLN A 246 11.50 3.89 8.19
CA GLN A 246 12.47 2.88 8.63
C GLN A 246 12.06 1.51 8.10
N PHE A 247 12.90 0.89 7.28
CA PHE A 247 12.64 -0.42 6.70
C PHE A 247 13.26 -1.54 7.55
N TYR A 248 12.46 -2.55 7.89
CA TYR A 248 12.86 -3.70 8.71
C TYR A 248 12.74 -4.98 7.89
N ILE A 249 13.67 -5.92 8.10
CA ILE A 249 13.53 -7.32 7.67
C ILE A 249 14.07 -8.24 8.78
N ALA A 250 13.67 -9.51 8.75
CA ALA A 250 14.20 -10.53 9.62
C ALA A 250 15.70 -10.79 9.38
N ASP A 251 16.45 -11.05 10.46
CA ASP A 251 17.90 -11.30 10.42
C ASP A 251 18.29 -12.68 9.88
N SER A 252 17.40 -13.66 10.02
CA SER A 252 17.64 -15.02 9.60
C SER A 252 16.53 -15.57 8.70
N LYS A 253 16.93 -16.55 7.88
CA LYS A 253 16.08 -17.25 6.91
C LYS A 253 15.33 -18.44 7.54
N GLU A 254 15.60 -18.77 8.80
CA GLU A 254 14.96 -19.85 9.54
C GLU A 254 14.47 -19.36 10.90
N ARG A 255 13.15 -19.40 11.12
CA ARG A 255 12.40 -19.28 12.40
C ARG A 255 12.87 -18.25 13.46
N ASP A 256 13.79 -17.36 13.11
CA ASP A 256 14.37 -16.37 13.99
C ASP A 256 13.43 -15.18 14.16
N THR A 257 13.52 -14.57 15.33
CA THR A 257 12.57 -13.57 15.86
C THR A 257 13.20 -12.18 15.96
N THR A 258 14.33 -11.93 15.31
CA THR A 258 14.92 -10.59 15.29
C THR A 258 14.67 -9.92 13.94
N TRP A 259 14.06 -8.74 13.99
CA TRP A 259 13.92 -7.84 12.86
C TRP A 259 14.77 -6.62 13.10
N SER A 260 15.59 -6.26 12.12
CA SER A 260 16.51 -5.14 12.26
C SER A 260 16.31 -4.12 11.14
N ASN A 261 16.53 -2.86 11.52
CA ASN A 261 16.76 -1.73 10.65
C ASN A 261 18.21 -1.26 10.85
N ASN A 262 18.85 -0.81 9.77
CA ASN A 262 20.12 -0.10 9.86
C ASN A 262 19.87 1.39 9.61
N ALA A 263 19.66 2.12 10.71
CA ALA A 263 19.33 3.54 10.67
C ALA A 263 20.46 4.41 10.09
N THR A 264 21.70 3.92 10.10
CA THR A 264 22.86 4.68 9.57
C THR A 264 23.00 4.56 8.06
N VAL A 265 22.14 3.80 7.37
CA VAL A 265 22.17 3.62 5.92
C VAL A 265 20.99 4.37 5.29
N ASP A 266 21.28 5.39 4.49
CA ASP A 266 20.26 6.05 3.65
C ASP A 266 19.93 5.20 2.43
N CYS A 267 18.65 4.97 2.17
CA CYS A 267 18.16 4.18 1.05
C CYS A 267 18.71 4.63 -0.34
N HIS A 268 19.08 5.90 -0.50
CA HIS A 268 19.64 6.46 -1.72
C HIS A 268 21.08 5.99 -2.00
N GLU A 269 21.87 5.72 -0.96
CA GLU A 269 23.29 5.33 -1.09
C GLU A 269 23.46 3.89 -1.57
N ILE A 270 22.39 3.11 -1.54
CA ILE A 270 22.40 1.66 -1.79
C ILE A 270 22.35 1.33 -3.29
N ARG A 271 22.34 2.35 -4.16
CA ARG A 271 22.27 2.20 -5.63
C ARG A 271 23.39 1.35 -6.25
N LYS A 272 24.50 1.08 -5.52
CA LYS A 272 25.65 0.29 -6.02
C LYS A 272 25.96 -0.98 -5.20
N SER A 273 25.24 -1.24 -4.11
CA SER A 273 25.50 -2.43 -3.30
C SER A 273 25.02 -3.70 -4.03
N LYS A 274 25.87 -4.74 -4.09
CA LYS A 274 25.46 -6.10 -4.46
C LYS A 274 24.73 -6.81 -3.32
N ASP A 275 24.84 -6.28 -2.11
CA ASP A 275 24.14 -6.78 -0.93
C ASP A 275 22.67 -6.38 -1.02
N ARG A 276 21.83 -7.39 -1.26
CA ARG A 276 20.39 -7.21 -1.37
C ARG A 276 19.75 -6.97 -0.01
N ASP A 277 20.39 -7.37 1.09
CA ASP A 277 19.82 -7.28 2.43
C ASP A 277 19.99 -5.85 2.97
N LEU A 278 21.12 -5.20 2.68
CA LEU A 278 21.31 -3.77 2.98
C LEU A 278 20.27 -2.88 2.29
N LYS A 279 19.84 -3.21 1.06
CA LYS A 279 18.77 -2.49 0.31
C LYS A 279 17.42 -2.49 1.02
N GLN A 280 17.26 -3.31 2.05
CA GLN A 280 15.99 -3.62 2.68
C GLN A 280 15.94 -3.17 4.14
N ARG A 281 17.05 -2.67 4.70
CA ARG A 281 17.21 -2.24 6.12
C ARG A 281 17.67 -0.80 6.25
N CYS A 282 17.15 0.11 5.46
CA CYS A 282 17.60 1.50 5.44
C CYS A 282 16.59 2.44 6.09
N SER A 283 17.01 3.67 6.32
CA SER A 283 16.11 4.76 6.71
C SER A 283 16.07 5.83 5.63
N LYS A 284 14.94 6.55 5.54
CA LYS A 284 14.80 7.68 4.64
C LYS A 284 13.93 8.77 5.21
N VAL A 285 14.43 10.00 5.17
CA VAL A 285 13.65 11.21 5.43
C VAL A 285 13.20 11.82 4.10
N VAL A 286 11.94 12.24 4.05
CA VAL A 286 11.34 13.03 2.98
C VAL A 286 10.76 14.28 3.62
N ARG A 287 11.16 15.46 3.13
CA ARG A 287 10.65 16.73 3.64
C ARG A 287 9.53 17.26 2.77
N LEU A 288 8.64 18.07 3.33
CA LEU A 288 7.60 18.73 2.55
C LEU A 288 8.19 19.68 1.50
N SER A 289 9.30 20.36 1.84
CA SER A 289 10.02 21.21 0.90
C SER A 289 10.55 20.46 -0.34
N ASP A 290 10.89 19.17 -0.21
CA ASP A 290 11.30 18.30 -1.34
C ASP A 290 10.12 17.99 -2.28
N LEU A 291 8.89 18.13 -1.79
CA LEU A 291 7.63 17.81 -2.45
C LEU A 291 6.78 19.05 -2.68
N THR A 292 7.41 20.22 -2.82
CA THR A 292 6.72 21.48 -3.09
C THR A 292 7.06 21.95 -4.50
N PRO A 293 6.06 22.27 -5.35
CA PRO A 293 6.30 22.85 -6.66
C PRO A 293 7.12 24.14 -6.56
N SER A 294 8.11 24.28 -7.44
CA SER A 294 8.93 25.50 -7.57
C SER A 294 8.18 26.67 -8.17
#